data_AF-A0A328FC17-F1
#
_entry.id   AF-A0A328FC17-F1
#
_cell.length_a   1.000
_cell.length_b   1.000
_cell.length_c   1.000
_cell.angle_alpha   90.00
_cell.angle_beta   90.00
_cell.angle_gamma   90.00
#
_symmetry.space_group_name_H-M   'P 1'
#
loop_
_entity.id
_entity.type
_entity.pdbx_description
1 polymer ?
#
loop_
_entity_poly.entity_id
_entity_poly.type
_entity_poly.pdbx_seq_one_letter_code
_entity_poly.pdbx_strand_id
1 'polypeptide(L)'
;MRGRNPCIKTEQIFTSVVLVLLALVFLTGCGQGLSDATKTQAKTVKQNLNVTQDFIEAQKKKYDRLSASPDFSAMAEYASREKWNTAFANAGATLTRAQKVYDKGLKVTIKQDKPEGEARAQAQIKQVNSVIREAKNQAMAPFKRVSRIKAAMTGTLAMEKSALASAETILSKVQRLEQGPVAKAKETFPDSEAKITARFAPFSKMADETKANTDIVESQYKAHTAGRADYAAFVTAADAIEQAKKTLSKDGPKFEKDLDQLYQSYTKILEDMKVDYYVNIHRESWDERSDFYNPGIFVYTIPVSPAVFQALTQSEAESIADLTPGFSGMNMRVTPGLESAFKSLNLDLVKGWPDSRHNAATFYLESSQLNYFHKYLKEENGETSETGWEAVKASFYEQNLENLGMAILSKPYGEFEPDSQAAPPGMAYVGNSKYGEWKKDESGNSFWSWYGRYAFFSSLFFFPPHYYSYGSWNRWNTDYRYKKPYYGQTKTGNTFGSQGTRMKQSPRYQNSTFSKTGGLKTASASVRGGASGLRGGGPKSKGK
;
A
#
# COMPACT_ATOMS: atom_id res chain seq x y z
N MET A 1 -56.07 39.61 35.13
CA MET A 1 -55.33 38.34 35.25
C MET A 1 -54.45 38.19 34.02
N ARG A 2 -53.14 38.07 34.28
CA ARG A 2 -52.00 38.13 33.34
C ARG A 2 -52.20 37.15 32.17
N GLY A 3 -52.04 37.46 30.89
CA GLY A 3 -51.36 38.55 30.20
C GLY A 3 -50.71 37.91 28.96
N ARG A 4 -51.48 37.71 27.88
CA ARG A 4 -51.00 37.16 26.59
C ARG A 4 -50.73 38.32 25.64
N ASN A 5 -49.45 38.60 25.43
CA ASN A 5 -48.98 39.51 24.38
C ASN A 5 -48.87 38.79 23.01
N PRO A 6 -48.81 39.55 21.91
CA PRO A 6 -49.11 39.09 20.56
C PRO A 6 -47.86 39.02 19.63
N CYS A 7 -48.17 38.69 18.39
CA CYS A 7 -47.38 38.50 17.18
C CYS A 7 -46.57 39.74 16.69
N ILE A 8 -45.47 39.51 15.94
CA ILE A 8 -45.14 40.02 14.57
C ILE A 8 -43.62 40.30 14.32
N LYS A 9 -43.09 39.56 13.33
CA LYS A 9 -42.09 39.79 12.24
C LYS A 9 -40.72 40.50 12.41
N THR A 10 -39.81 39.98 11.56
CA THR A 10 -38.65 40.61 10.85
C THR A 10 -37.44 40.97 11.73
N GLU A 11 -36.18 40.81 11.35
CA GLU A 11 -35.51 40.61 10.06
C GLU A 11 -34.09 40.03 10.28
N GLN A 12 -33.37 39.84 9.18
CA GLN A 12 -32.01 39.32 9.01
C GLN A 12 -30.93 39.98 9.89
N ILE A 13 -29.80 39.29 10.11
CA ILE A 13 -28.44 39.69 9.68
C ILE A 13 -27.39 38.75 10.31
N PHE A 14 -26.46 38.31 9.45
CA PHE A 14 -25.04 37.90 9.64
C PHE A 14 -24.50 38.02 11.08
N THR A 15 -23.63 37.16 11.64
CA THR A 15 -22.40 36.55 11.13
C THR A 15 -21.85 35.75 12.32
N SER A 16 -21.60 34.44 12.20
CA SER A 16 -20.27 33.85 11.93
C SER A 16 -19.22 34.06 13.03
N VAL A 17 -18.47 32.97 13.29
CA VAL A 17 -17.10 32.91 13.84
C VAL A 17 -17.05 32.77 15.39
N VAL A 18 -16.53 31.70 16.02
CA VAL A 18 -15.65 30.60 15.57
C VAL A 18 -15.40 29.59 16.73
N LEU A 19 -14.83 28.41 16.42
CA LEU A 19 -14.20 27.39 17.29
C LEU A 19 -15.15 26.48 18.11
N VAL A 20 -15.43 25.20 17.78
CA VAL A 20 -14.67 24.07 17.18
C VAL A 20 -13.53 23.53 18.06
N LEU A 21 -13.73 22.24 18.47
CA LEU A 21 -12.80 21.23 19.03
C LEU A 21 -12.62 21.24 20.56
N LEU A 22 -12.75 20.15 21.32
CA LEU A 22 -12.96 18.71 21.03
C LEU A 22 -13.53 18.10 22.33
N ALA A 23 -14.80 17.67 22.29
CA ALA A 23 -15.26 16.29 22.52
C ALA A 23 -15.43 15.83 23.97
N LEU A 24 -16.66 15.41 24.30
CA LEU A 24 -16.88 14.42 25.35
C LEU A 24 -18.24 13.72 25.17
N VAL A 25 -18.18 12.42 25.47
CA VAL A 25 -19.26 11.48 25.80
C VAL A 25 -19.90 10.70 24.64
N PHE A 26 -19.26 9.56 24.34
CA PHE A 26 -19.98 8.32 24.07
C PHE A 26 -20.86 7.97 25.27
N LEU A 27 -22.18 7.99 25.06
CA LEU A 27 -23.14 6.90 25.32
C LEU A 27 -24.56 7.45 25.38
N THR A 28 -25.15 7.69 24.21
CA THR A 28 -26.57 7.42 23.92
C THR A 28 -26.66 6.91 22.48
N GLY A 29 -27.51 5.91 22.24
CA GLY A 29 -27.37 4.96 21.13
C GLY A 29 -27.50 5.51 19.71
N CYS A 30 -26.60 5.03 18.84
CA CYS A 30 -26.80 4.59 17.45
C CYS A 30 -25.42 4.12 16.95
N GLY A 31 -25.29 2.87 16.49
CA GLY A 31 -24.03 2.37 15.95
C GLY A 31 -23.55 3.28 14.81
N GLN A 32 -22.26 3.65 14.80
CA GLN A 32 -21.68 4.35 13.65
C GLN A 32 -21.77 3.44 12.43
N GLY A 33 -22.79 3.68 11.60
CA GLY A 33 -22.96 3.00 10.32
C GLY A 33 -21.92 3.48 9.30
N LEU A 34 -22.27 3.39 8.02
CA LEU A 34 -21.44 3.92 6.94
C LEU A 34 -21.20 5.43 7.13
N SER A 35 -20.06 5.91 6.64
CA SER A 35 -19.75 7.34 6.69
C SER A 35 -20.78 8.17 5.91
N ASP A 36 -21.06 9.39 6.36
CA ASP A 36 -21.96 10.32 5.67
C ASP A 36 -21.46 10.65 4.25
N ALA A 37 -20.14 10.66 4.06
CA ALA A 37 -19.51 10.79 2.75
C ALA A 37 -19.92 9.63 1.81
N THR A 38 -19.84 8.38 2.28
CA THR A 38 -20.23 7.20 1.50
C THR A 38 -21.73 7.16 1.22
N LYS A 39 -22.58 7.52 2.19
CA LYS A 39 -24.03 7.65 2.00
C LYS A 39 -24.36 8.73 0.95
N THR A 40 -23.67 9.87 1.01
CA THR A 40 -23.83 10.97 0.05
C THR A 40 -23.41 10.54 -1.35
N GLN A 41 -22.21 9.95 -1.50
CA GLN A 41 -21.73 9.44 -2.78
C GLN A 41 -22.68 8.41 -3.37
N ALA A 42 -23.23 7.51 -2.56
CA ALA A 42 -24.21 6.53 -3.04
C ALA A 42 -25.51 7.16 -3.53
N LYS A 43 -26.01 8.21 -2.88
CA LYS A 43 -27.17 8.99 -3.35
C LYS A 43 -26.85 9.65 -4.70
N THR A 44 -25.65 10.21 -4.85
CA THR A 44 -25.16 10.76 -6.11
C THR A 44 -25.07 9.70 -7.21
N VAL A 45 -24.63 8.48 -6.90
CA VAL A 45 -24.60 7.37 -7.87
C VAL A 45 -26.00 7.07 -8.40
N LYS A 46 -27.03 7.03 -7.53
CA LYS A 46 -28.42 6.82 -7.95
C LYS A 46 -28.89 7.91 -8.92
N GLN A 47 -28.60 9.17 -8.60
CA GLN A 47 -28.93 10.30 -9.48
C GLN A 47 -28.19 10.20 -10.81
N ASN A 48 -26.90 9.86 -10.79
CA ASN A 48 -26.10 9.71 -12.00
C ASN A 48 -26.60 8.60 -12.92
N LEU A 49 -27.15 7.50 -12.39
CA LEU A 49 -27.77 6.45 -13.20
C LEU A 49 -28.96 6.99 -14.00
N ASN A 50 -29.86 7.74 -13.35
CA ASN A 50 -31.02 8.35 -14.00
C ASN A 50 -30.59 9.39 -15.05
N VAL A 51 -29.72 10.32 -14.66
CA VAL A 51 -29.19 11.35 -15.58
C VAL A 51 -28.47 10.72 -16.78
N THR A 52 -27.82 9.57 -16.60
CA THR A 52 -27.15 8.86 -17.70
C THR A 52 -28.16 8.19 -18.64
N GLN A 53 -29.28 7.69 -18.13
CA GLN A 53 -30.37 7.17 -18.97
C GLN A 53 -30.91 8.27 -19.89
N ASP A 54 -31.21 9.44 -19.32
CA ASP A 54 -31.70 10.60 -20.07
C ASP A 54 -30.67 11.09 -21.08
N PHE A 55 -29.39 11.09 -20.69
CA PHE A 55 -28.29 11.44 -21.57
C PHE A 55 -28.20 10.50 -22.79
N ILE A 56 -28.29 9.18 -22.59
CA ILE A 56 -28.23 8.19 -23.67
C ILE A 56 -29.39 8.43 -24.66
N GLU A 57 -30.60 8.62 -24.15
CA GLU A 57 -31.78 8.87 -24.99
C GLU A 57 -31.67 10.20 -25.75
N ALA A 58 -31.15 11.24 -25.10
CA ALA A 58 -30.88 12.52 -25.75
C ALA A 58 -29.82 12.40 -26.87
N GLN A 59 -28.75 11.64 -26.63
CA GLN A 59 -27.74 11.38 -27.65
C GLN A 59 -28.28 10.57 -28.83
N LYS A 60 -29.14 9.57 -28.56
CA LYS A 60 -29.81 8.79 -29.60
C LYS A 60 -30.68 9.69 -30.49
N LYS A 61 -31.57 10.49 -29.91
CA LYS A 61 -32.40 11.46 -30.66
C LYS A 61 -31.57 12.45 -31.46
N LYS A 62 -30.45 12.92 -30.90
CA LYS A 62 -29.51 13.79 -31.61
C LYS A 62 -28.89 13.10 -32.81
N TYR A 63 -28.54 11.82 -32.67
CA TYR A 63 -27.98 11.02 -33.76
C TYR A 63 -29.02 10.75 -34.84
N ASP A 64 -30.26 10.41 -34.48
CA ASP A 64 -31.33 10.19 -35.45
C ASP A 64 -31.52 11.43 -36.34
N ARG A 65 -31.56 12.64 -35.75
CA ARG A 65 -31.62 13.91 -36.49
C ARG A 65 -30.40 14.14 -37.39
N LEU A 66 -29.21 13.85 -36.88
CA LEU A 66 -27.97 13.98 -37.65
C LEU A 66 -27.98 13.02 -38.84
N SER A 67 -28.36 11.75 -38.62
CA SER A 67 -28.35 10.73 -39.66
C SER A 67 -29.36 10.99 -40.80
N ALA A 68 -30.41 11.76 -40.52
CA ALA A 68 -31.39 12.20 -41.49
C ALA A 68 -30.99 13.51 -42.21
N SER A 69 -29.89 14.17 -41.82
CA SER A 69 -29.49 15.44 -42.43
C SER A 69 -28.71 15.23 -43.73
N PRO A 70 -28.83 16.15 -44.71
CA PRO A 70 -28.03 16.10 -45.95
C PRO A 70 -26.51 16.05 -45.70
N ASP A 71 -26.04 16.76 -44.66
CA ASP A 71 -24.64 16.83 -44.24
C ASP A 71 -24.06 15.51 -43.73
N PHE A 72 -24.89 14.50 -43.49
CA PHE A 72 -24.48 13.16 -43.06
C PHE A 72 -24.26 12.20 -44.22
N SER A 73 -24.64 12.56 -45.45
CA SER A 73 -24.47 11.73 -46.66
C SER A 73 -23.06 11.15 -46.79
N ALA A 74 -22.02 11.98 -46.59
CA ALA A 74 -20.62 11.56 -46.64
C ALA A 74 -20.21 10.56 -45.52
N MET A 75 -21.02 10.43 -44.47
CA MET A 75 -20.77 9.54 -43.32
C MET A 75 -21.63 8.28 -43.33
N ALA A 76 -22.65 8.20 -44.19
CA ALA A 76 -23.67 7.16 -44.15
C ALA A 76 -23.09 5.75 -44.37
N GLU A 77 -22.17 5.61 -45.33
CA GLU A 77 -21.49 4.34 -45.61
C GLU A 77 -20.68 3.84 -44.41
N TYR A 78 -19.88 4.73 -43.81
CA TYR A 78 -19.11 4.42 -42.60
C TYR A 78 -20.02 4.02 -41.43
N ALA A 79 -21.10 4.76 -41.22
CA ALA A 79 -22.04 4.52 -40.14
C ALA A 79 -22.72 3.15 -40.25
N SER A 80 -23.09 2.75 -41.47
CA SER A 80 -23.66 1.42 -41.75
C SER A 80 -22.63 0.32 -41.51
N ARG A 81 -21.45 0.44 -42.12
CA ARG A 81 -20.39 -0.57 -42.04
C ARG A 81 -19.87 -0.78 -40.61
N GLU A 82 -19.71 0.29 -39.84
CA GLU A 82 -19.26 0.26 -38.44
C GLU A 82 -20.42 0.14 -37.43
N LYS A 83 -21.66 0.01 -37.89
CA LYS A 83 -22.86 -0.22 -37.06
C LYS A 83 -23.04 0.82 -35.94
N TRP A 84 -22.85 2.11 -36.23
CA TRP A 84 -22.88 3.17 -35.22
C TRP A 84 -24.20 3.28 -34.46
N ASN A 85 -25.31 2.91 -35.09
CA ASN A 85 -26.63 2.85 -34.45
C ASN A 85 -26.69 1.91 -33.23
N THR A 86 -25.87 0.86 -33.20
CA THR A 86 -25.82 -0.09 -32.08
C THR A 86 -25.21 0.50 -30.81
N ALA A 87 -24.45 1.60 -30.92
CA ALA A 87 -23.76 2.21 -29.80
C ALA A 87 -24.71 2.64 -28.66
N PHE A 88 -25.92 3.10 -28.99
CA PHE A 88 -26.93 3.50 -28.00
C PHE A 88 -27.57 2.31 -27.29
N ALA A 89 -27.83 1.22 -28.02
CA ALA A 89 -28.31 -0.02 -27.42
C ALA A 89 -27.25 -0.62 -26.48
N ASN A 90 -25.98 -0.60 -26.90
CA ASN A 90 -24.85 -1.03 -26.08
C ASN A 90 -24.70 -0.16 -24.82
N ALA A 91 -24.82 1.17 -24.96
CA ALA A 91 -24.80 2.10 -23.83
C ALA A 91 -25.93 1.82 -22.84
N GLY A 92 -27.15 1.58 -23.35
CA GLY A 92 -28.30 1.18 -22.53
C GLY A 92 -28.05 -0.12 -21.78
N ALA A 93 -27.58 -1.17 -22.46
CA ALA A 93 -27.25 -2.45 -21.84
C ALA A 93 -26.14 -2.32 -20.78
N THR A 94 -25.13 -1.48 -21.04
CA THR A 94 -24.06 -1.15 -20.09
C THR A 94 -24.61 -0.45 -18.85
N LEU A 95 -25.52 0.52 -19.03
CA LEU A 95 -26.18 1.21 -17.92
C LEU A 95 -27.08 0.26 -17.12
N THR A 96 -27.78 -0.68 -17.76
CA THR A 96 -28.54 -1.74 -17.07
C THR A 96 -27.64 -2.62 -16.20
N ARG A 97 -26.43 -2.94 -16.66
CA ARG A 97 -25.45 -3.63 -15.80
C ARG A 97 -25.06 -2.79 -14.58
N ALA A 98 -24.86 -1.48 -14.76
CA ALA A 98 -24.58 -0.56 -13.65
C ALA A 98 -25.73 -0.49 -12.63
N GLN A 99 -26.98 -0.42 -13.12
CA GLN A 99 -28.20 -0.46 -12.29
C GLN A 99 -28.26 -1.77 -11.50
N LYS A 100 -27.96 -2.92 -12.11
CA LYS A 100 -27.91 -4.21 -11.42
C LYS A 100 -26.88 -4.25 -10.29
N VAL A 101 -25.67 -3.70 -10.51
CA VAL A 101 -24.63 -3.59 -9.45
C VAL A 101 -25.09 -2.66 -8.33
N TYR A 102 -25.76 -1.57 -8.66
CA TYR A 102 -26.35 -0.67 -7.67
C TYR A 102 -27.44 -1.36 -6.84
N ASP A 103 -28.47 -1.93 -7.48
CA ASP A 103 -29.64 -2.47 -6.80
C ASP A 103 -29.35 -3.74 -6.00
N LYS A 104 -28.54 -4.66 -6.54
CA LYS A 104 -28.22 -5.93 -5.88
C LYS A 104 -27.00 -5.85 -4.97
N GLY A 105 -26.17 -4.82 -5.13
CA GLY A 105 -24.94 -4.63 -4.36
C GLY A 105 -25.03 -3.42 -3.44
N LEU A 106 -24.75 -2.25 -3.99
CA LEU A 106 -24.55 -1.02 -3.21
C LEU A 106 -25.76 -0.66 -2.34
N LYS A 107 -26.98 -0.74 -2.90
CA LYS A 107 -28.23 -0.46 -2.18
C LYS A 107 -28.44 -1.38 -0.98
N VAL A 108 -28.01 -2.64 -1.08
CA VAL A 108 -28.09 -3.60 0.03
C VAL A 108 -27.07 -3.23 1.10
N THR A 109 -25.83 -2.94 0.72
CA THR A 109 -24.76 -2.54 1.66
C THR A 109 -25.12 -1.24 2.40
N ILE A 110 -25.73 -0.27 1.71
CA ILE A 110 -26.20 0.97 2.35
C ILE A 110 -27.34 0.73 3.34
N LYS A 111 -28.29 -0.15 2.99
CA LYS A 111 -29.41 -0.49 3.88
C LYS A 111 -28.95 -1.20 5.16
N GLN A 112 -27.86 -1.97 5.08
CA GLN A 112 -27.29 -2.64 6.26
C GLN A 112 -26.66 -1.62 7.22
N ASP A 113 -26.11 -0.53 6.69
CA ASP A 113 -25.53 0.60 7.42
C ASP A 113 -24.56 0.17 8.54
N LYS A 114 -23.62 -0.72 8.20
CA LYS A 114 -22.62 -1.26 9.12
C LYS A 114 -21.21 -0.76 8.78
N PRO A 115 -20.34 -0.52 9.78
CA PRO A 115 -19.00 0.01 9.55
C PRO A 115 -18.11 -0.95 8.74
N GLU A 116 -18.28 -2.28 8.86
CA GLU A 116 -17.53 -3.26 8.07
C GLU A 116 -17.88 -3.21 6.57
N GLY A 117 -18.98 -2.56 6.22
CA GLY A 117 -19.45 -2.38 4.85
C GLY A 117 -18.77 -1.24 4.09
N GLU A 118 -17.98 -0.38 4.75
CA GLU A 118 -17.45 0.87 4.16
C GLU A 118 -16.57 0.61 2.93
N ALA A 119 -15.55 -0.24 3.04
CA ALA A 119 -14.65 -0.56 1.93
C ALA A 119 -15.40 -1.20 0.74
N ARG A 120 -16.39 -2.05 1.04
CA ARG A 120 -17.23 -2.69 0.03
C ARG A 120 -18.12 -1.67 -0.68
N ALA A 121 -18.75 -0.75 0.07
CA ALA A 121 -19.58 0.30 -0.49
C ALA A 121 -18.75 1.22 -1.40
N GLN A 122 -17.55 1.63 -0.98
CA GLN A 122 -16.65 2.45 -1.80
C GLN A 122 -16.21 1.74 -3.08
N ALA A 123 -15.87 0.44 -3.00
CA ALA A 123 -15.53 -0.36 -4.18
C ALA A 123 -16.70 -0.46 -5.16
N GLN A 124 -17.92 -0.68 -4.66
CA GLN A 124 -19.14 -0.72 -5.47
C GLN A 124 -19.47 0.64 -6.10
N ILE A 125 -19.32 1.74 -5.36
CA ILE A 125 -19.47 3.11 -5.88
C ILE A 125 -18.50 3.35 -7.05
N LYS A 126 -17.22 3.01 -6.86
CA LYS A 126 -16.19 3.14 -7.90
C LYS A 126 -16.54 2.31 -9.13
N GLN A 127 -16.99 1.07 -8.93
CA GLN A 127 -17.41 0.19 -10.02
C GLN A 127 -18.60 0.77 -10.80
N VAL A 128 -19.67 1.19 -10.12
CA VAL A 128 -20.86 1.76 -10.78
C VAL A 128 -20.49 3.04 -11.54
N ASN A 129 -19.71 3.94 -10.94
CA ASN A 129 -19.26 5.17 -11.62
C ASN A 129 -18.40 4.88 -12.85
N SER A 130 -17.56 3.84 -12.82
CA SER A 130 -16.77 3.41 -13.98
C SER A 130 -17.68 2.92 -15.12
N VAL A 131 -18.70 2.11 -14.80
CA VAL A 131 -19.63 1.58 -15.80
C VAL A 131 -20.54 2.69 -16.36
N ILE A 132 -20.93 3.67 -15.53
CA ILE A 132 -21.65 4.87 -15.99
C ILE A 132 -20.81 5.65 -17.02
N ARG A 133 -19.51 5.85 -16.75
CA ARG A 133 -18.61 6.55 -17.68
C ARG A 133 -18.51 5.80 -19.00
N GLU A 134 -18.42 4.47 -18.95
CA GLU A 134 -18.39 3.63 -20.14
C GLU A 134 -19.68 3.77 -20.97
N ALA A 135 -20.86 3.72 -20.34
CA ALA A 135 -22.13 3.93 -21.03
C ALA A 135 -22.19 5.31 -21.71
N LYS A 136 -21.72 6.37 -21.05
CA LYS A 136 -21.62 7.72 -21.65
C LYS A 136 -20.66 7.74 -22.84
N ASN A 137 -19.50 7.08 -22.72
CA ASN A 137 -18.54 6.99 -23.82
C ASN A 137 -19.12 6.27 -25.04
N GLN A 138 -19.84 5.16 -24.83
CA GLN A 138 -20.53 4.43 -25.89
C GLN A 138 -21.58 5.30 -26.59
N ALA A 139 -22.41 6.01 -25.83
CA ALA A 139 -23.41 6.92 -26.40
C ALA A 139 -22.81 8.12 -27.16
N MET A 140 -21.58 8.52 -26.82
CA MET A 140 -20.86 9.58 -27.54
C MET A 140 -20.02 9.07 -28.72
N ALA A 141 -19.80 7.76 -28.83
CA ALA A 141 -18.85 7.19 -29.79
C ALA A 141 -19.16 7.57 -31.24
N PRO A 142 -20.41 7.52 -31.73
CA PRO A 142 -20.73 7.91 -33.11
C PRO A 142 -20.35 9.36 -33.43
N PHE A 143 -20.62 10.30 -32.51
CA PHE A 143 -20.31 11.72 -32.71
C PHE A 143 -18.80 11.98 -32.73
N LYS A 144 -18.07 11.34 -31.81
CA LYS A 144 -16.60 11.41 -31.79
C LYS A 144 -16.02 10.85 -33.08
N ARG A 145 -16.57 9.73 -33.57
CA ARG A 145 -16.14 9.08 -34.81
C ARG A 145 -16.40 9.97 -36.03
N VAL A 146 -17.59 10.55 -36.17
CA VAL A 146 -17.91 11.54 -37.22
C VAL A 146 -16.93 12.71 -37.19
N SER A 147 -16.72 13.30 -36.01
CA SER A 147 -15.80 14.44 -35.86
C SER A 147 -14.38 14.08 -36.27
N ARG A 148 -13.91 12.88 -35.90
CA ARG A 148 -12.56 12.42 -36.24
C ARG A 148 -12.39 12.15 -37.74
N ILE A 149 -13.38 11.51 -38.38
CA ILE A 149 -13.36 11.28 -39.84
C ILE A 149 -13.40 12.61 -40.59
N LYS A 150 -14.26 13.56 -40.20
CA LYS A 150 -14.31 14.90 -40.83
C LYS A 150 -12.97 15.64 -40.71
N ALA A 151 -12.33 15.57 -39.55
CA ALA A 151 -11.01 16.17 -39.35
C ALA A 151 -9.93 15.50 -40.22
N ALA A 152 -10.02 14.18 -40.46
CA ALA A 152 -9.12 13.49 -41.37
C ALA A 152 -9.36 13.88 -42.83
N MET A 153 -10.61 14.07 -43.26
CA MET A 153 -10.93 14.51 -44.62
C MET A 153 -10.36 15.89 -44.95
N THR A 154 -10.31 16.81 -43.97
CA THR A 154 -9.78 18.16 -44.17
C THR A 154 -8.28 18.26 -43.89
N GLY A 155 -7.74 17.37 -43.06
CA GLY A 155 -6.36 17.40 -42.57
C GLY A 155 -5.54 16.17 -42.95
N THR A 156 -5.83 15.50 -44.07
CA THR A 156 -5.26 14.18 -44.41
C THR A 156 -3.73 14.16 -44.37
N LEU A 157 -3.08 15.13 -45.02
CA LEU A 157 -1.61 15.23 -45.08
C LEU A 157 -0.98 15.43 -43.69
N ALA A 158 -1.59 16.28 -42.86
CA ALA A 158 -1.06 16.52 -41.51
C ALA A 158 -1.18 15.27 -40.63
N MET A 159 -2.29 14.54 -40.77
CA MET A 159 -2.53 13.29 -40.03
C MET A 159 -1.60 12.17 -40.49
N GLU A 160 -1.37 12.02 -41.80
CA GLU A 160 -0.43 11.05 -42.37
C GLU A 160 1.00 11.33 -41.87
N LYS A 161 1.49 12.56 -42.02
CA LYS A 161 2.81 12.95 -41.51
C LYS A 161 2.99 12.67 -40.03
N SER A 162 1.99 12.99 -39.20
CA SER A 162 2.03 12.72 -37.76
C SER A 162 2.12 11.22 -37.48
N ALA A 163 1.27 10.42 -38.14
CA ALA A 163 1.22 8.98 -37.95
C ALA A 163 2.54 8.33 -38.39
N LEU A 164 3.12 8.71 -39.53
CA LEU A 164 4.39 8.16 -40.02
C LEU A 164 5.56 8.53 -39.09
N ALA A 165 5.66 9.78 -38.64
CA ALA A 165 6.69 10.19 -37.68
C ALA A 165 6.56 9.45 -36.33
N SER A 166 5.32 9.22 -35.89
CA SER A 166 5.04 8.43 -34.69
C SER A 166 5.39 6.95 -34.88
N ALA A 167 5.11 6.37 -36.06
CA ALA A 167 5.48 5.00 -36.39
C ALA A 167 7.00 4.82 -36.42
N GLU A 168 7.74 5.71 -37.08
CA GLU A 168 9.20 5.69 -37.12
C GLU A 168 9.80 5.72 -35.70
N THR A 169 9.25 6.58 -34.84
CA THR A 169 9.66 6.68 -33.43
C THR A 169 9.48 5.34 -32.69
N ILE A 170 8.31 4.69 -32.86
CA ILE A 170 8.00 3.41 -32.22
C ILE A 170 8.95 2.33 -32.73
N LEU A 171 9.02 2.14 -34.04
CA LEU A 171 9.79 1.06 -34.67
C LEU A 171 11.28 1.19 -34.32
N SER A 172 11.84 2.39 -34.44
CA SER A 172 13.24 2.65 -34.09
C SER A 172 13.52 2.40 -32.60
N LYS A 173 12.60 2.79 -31.71
CA LYS A 173 12.80 2.59 -30.26
C LYS A 173 12.69 1.11 -29.89
N VAL A 174 11.70 0.38 -30.42
CA VAL A 174 11.54 -1.06 -30.17
C VAL A 174 12.74 -1.84 -30.71
N GLN A 175 13.19 -1.54 -31.93
CA GLN A 175 14.37 -2.17 -32.52
C GLN A 175 15.63 -1.91 -31.68
N ARG A 176 15.84 -0.67 -31.21
CA ARG A 176 16.97 -0.36 -30.32
C ARG A 176 16.90 -1.11 -28.99
N LEU A 177 15.70 -1.30 -28.43
CA LEU A 177 15.51 -2.10 -27.22
C LEU A 177 15.88 -3.56 -27.46
N GLU A 178 15.39 -4.13 -28.57
CA GLU A 178 15.65 -5.52 -28.97
C GLU A 178 17.13 -5.80 -29.16
N GLN A 179 17.80 -4.97 -29.98
CA GLN A 179 19.20 -5.16 -30.38
C GLN A 179 20.19 -4.73 -29.31
N GLY A 180 19.79 -3.89 -28.36
CA GLY A 180 20.64 -3.40 -27.28
C GLY A 180 20.40 -4.14 -25.97
N PRO A 181 19.63 -3.54 -25.03
CA PRO A 181 19.50 -4.05 -23.67
C PRO A 181 18.86 -5.44 -23.60
N VAL A 182 17.93 -5.79 -24.50
CA VAL A 182 17.30 -7.13 -24.52
C VAL A 182 18.29 -8.19 -24.96
N ALA A 183 18.96 -8.00 -26.10
CA ALA A 183 19.98 -8.93 -26.58
C ALA A 183 21.08 -9.15 -25.54
N LYS A 184 21.61 -8.06 -24.96
CA LYS A 184 22.62 -8.14 -23.89
C LYS A 184 22.13 -8.90 -22.66
N ALA A 185 20.88 -8.67 -22.24
CA ALA A 185 20.31 -9.37 -21.08
C ALA A 185 20.15 -10.87 -21.34
N LYS A 186 19.72 -11.28 -22.54
CA LYS A 186 19.61 -12.69 -22.92
C LYS A 186 20.97 -13.39 -22.92
N GLU A 187 21.98 -12.74 -23.48
CA GLU A 187 23.35 -13.25 -23.49
C GLU A 187 23.92 -13.38 -22.07
N THR A 188 23.69 -12.37 -21.21
CA THR A 188 24.24 -12.35 -19.85
C THR A 188 23.52 -13.31 -18.90
N PHE A 189 22.22 -13.56 -19.13
CA PHE A 189 21.33 -14.33 -18.26
C PHE A 189 20.53 -15.38 -19.06
N PRO A 190 21.19 -16.42 -19.59
CA PRO A 190 20.54 -17.44 -20.42
C PRO A 190 19.40 -18.16 -19.68
N ASP A 191 19.55 -18.43 -18.37
CA ASP A 191 18.52 -19.07 -17.55
C ASP A 191 17.22 -18.24 -17.44
N SER A 192 17.31 -16.93 -17.72
CA SER A 192 16.18 -15.99 -17.69
C SER A 192 15.70 -15.58 -19.08
N GLU A 193 16.23 -16.17 -20.16
CA GLU A 193 15.89 -15.80 -21.54
C GLU A 193 14.38 -15.86 -21.81
N ALA A 194 13.70 -16.92 -21.34
CA ALA A 194 12.26 -17.07 -21.50
C ALA A 194 11.48 -15.94 -20.80
N LYS A 195 11.91 -15.56 -19.58
CA LYS A 195 11.30 -14.46 -18.82
C LYS A 195 11.53 -13.11 -19.52
N ILE A 196 12.75 -12.86 -20.01
CA ILE A 196 13.10 -11.64 -20.76
C ILE A 196 12.25 -11.54 -22.03
N THR A 197 12.17 -12.63 -22.80
CA THR A 197 11.37 -12.69 -24.04
C THR A 197 9.90 -12.42 -23.75
N ALA A 198 9.32 -13.07 -22.73
CA ALA A 198 7.93 -12.85 -22.37
C ALA A 198 7.64 -11.40 -21.96
N ARG A 199 8.57 -10.74 -21.24
CA ARG A 199 8.43 -9.32 -20.86
C ARG A 199 8.61 -8.36 -22.03
N PHE A 200 9.41 -8.71 -23.04
CA PHE A 200 9.59 -7.89 -24.24
C PHE A 200 8.48 -8.06 -25.28
N ALA A 201 7.80 -9.22 -25.31
CA ALA A 201 6.77 -9.55 -26.30
C ALA A 201 5.69 -8.47 -26.56
N PRO A 202 5.20 -7.72 -25.54
CA PRO A 202 4.27 -6.60 -25.80
C PRO A 202 4.84 -5.51 -26.71
N PHE A 203 6.15 -5.23 -26.65
CA PHE A 203 6.81 -4.24 -27.50
C PHE A 203 7.01 -4.77 -28.92
N SER A 204 7.40 -6.04 -29.07
CA SER A 204 7.46 -6.70 -30.40
C SER A 204 6.10 -6.66 -31.09
N LYS A 205 5.03 -7.05 -30.38
CA LYS A 205 3.66 -6.99 -30.89
C LYS A 205 3.26 -5.56 -31.27
N MET A 206 3.60 -4.57 -30.44
CA MET A 206 3.34 -3.16 -30.73
C MET A 206 4.04 -2.72 -32.03
N ALA A 207 5.27 -3.16 -32.28
CA ALA A 207 5.98 -2.85 -33.52
C ALA A 207 5.30 -3.50 -34.74
N ASP A 208 4.87 -4.75 -34.64
CA ASP A 208 4.17 -5.44 -35.74
C ASP A 208 2.82 -4.80 -36.05
N GLU A 209 2.04 -4.47 -35.02
CA GLU A 209 0.78 -3.72 -35.18
C GLU A 209 1.03 -2.31 -35.75
N THR A 210 2.14 -1.66 -35.37
CA THR A 210 2.51 -0.34 -35.92
C THR A 210 2.81 -0.45 -37.41
N LYS A 211 3.59 -1.45 -37.86
CA LYS A 211 3.86 -1.68 -39.29
C LYS A 211 2.57 -1.88 -40.09
N ALA A 212 1.69 -2.76 -39.61
CA ALA A 212 0.41 -3.02 -40.28
C ALA A 212 -0.46 -1.75 -40.37
N ASN A 213 -0.48 -0.94 -39.32
CA ASN A 213 -1.20 0.34 -39.33
C ASN A 213 -0.53 1.38 -40.25
N THR A 214 0.80 1.41 -40.33
CA THR A 214 1.53 2.27 -41.27
C THR A 214 1.15 1.94 -42.72
N ASP A 215 1.10 0.65 -43.08
CA ASP A 215 0.67 0.22 -44.41
C ASP A 215 -0.75 0.70 -44.74
N ILE A 216 -1.67 0.65 -43.77
CA ILE A 216 -3.04 1.17 -43.92
C ILE A 216 -3.02 2.68 -44.12
N VAL A 217 -2.26 3.43 -43.31
CA VAL A 217 -2.15 4.90 -43.42
C VAL A 217 -1.64 5.29 -44.80
N GLU A 218 -0.55 4.69 -45.26
CA GLU A 218 0.02 4.97 -46.58
C GLU A 218 -0.93 4.59 -47.73
N SER A 219 -1.55 3.41 -47.65
CA SER A 219 -2.51 2.94 -48.66
C SER A 219 -3.70 3.88 -48.76
N GLN A 220 -4.27 4.31 -47.63
CA GLN A 220 -5.43 5.18 -47.63
C GLN A 220 -5.08 6.63 -47.98
N TYR A 221 -3.87 7.09 -47.67
CA TYR A 221 -3.37 8.39 -48.15
C TYR A 221 -3.21 8.39 -49.68
N LYS A 222 -2.68 7.32 -50.29
CA LYS A 222 -2.65 7.14 -51.75
C LYS A 222 -4.06 7.03 -52.36
N ALA A 223 -5.00 6.38 -51.67
CA ALA A 223 -6.39 6.31 -52.11
C ALA A 223 -7.10 7.68 -52.04
N HIS A 224 -6.69 8.54 -51.11
CA HIS A 224 -7.23 9.90 -50.93
C HIS A 224 -6.95 10.77 -52.16
N THR A 225 -5.74 10.71 -52.71
CA THR A 225 -5.39 11.46 -53.93
C THR A 225 -6.19 11.02 -55.15
N ALA A 226 -6.74 9.80 -55.13
CA ALA A 226 -7.63 9.25 -56.16
C ALA A 226 -9.13 9.40 -55.81
N GLY A 227 -9.48 10.12 -54.75
CA GLY A 227 -10.87 10.38 -54.35
C GLY A 227 -11.62 9.17 -53.77
N ARG A 228 -10.92 8.10 -53.38
CA ARG A 228 -11.50 6.80 -52.98
C ARG A 228 -11.02 6.28 -51.62
N ALA A 229 -10.52 7.17 -50.76
CA ALA A 229 -10.02 6.79 -49.44
C ALA A 229 -11.12 6.30 -48.51
N ASP A 230 -10.81 5.23 -47.79
CA ASP A 230 -11.51 4.83 -46.58
C ASP A 230 -10.95 5.61 -45.38
N TYR A 231 -11.54 6.78 -45.10
CA TYR A 231 -11.07 7.62 -44.00
C TYR A 231 -11.32 7.00 -42.62
N ALA A 232 -12.26 6.07 -42.51
CA ALA A 232 -12.48 5.37 -41.27
C ALA A 232 -11.33 4.40 -40.97
N ALA A 233 -10.88 3.63 -41.98
CA ALA A 233 -9.69 2.79 -41.85
C ALA A 233 -8.42 3.63 -41.60
N PHE A 234 -8.25 4.72 -42.34
CA PHE A 234 -7.13 5.67 -42.16
C PHE A 234 -7.05 6.22 -40.73
N VAL A 235 -8.16 6.74 -40.22
CA VAL A 235 -8.23 7.27 -38.84
C VAL A 235 -7.95 6.20 -37.82
N THR A 236 -8.53 5.01 -37.96
CA THR A 236 -8.31 3.91 -37.01
C THR A 236 -6.83 3.55 -36.91
N ALA A 237 -6.15 3.43 -38.04
CA ALA A 237 -4.74 3.12 -38.09
C ALA A 237 -3.87 4.25 -37.53
N ALA A 238 -4.13 5.50 -37.93
CA ALA A 238 -3.40 6.67 -37.43
C ALA A 238 -3.57 6.84 -35.90
N ASP A 239 -4.79 6.71 -35.38
CA ASP A 239 -5.06 6.81 -33.94
C ASP A 239 -4.43 5.65 -33.16
N ALA A 240 -4.39 4.45 -33.74
CA ALA A 240 -3.71 3.29 -33.13
C ALA A 240 -2.20 3.53 -32.99
N ILE A 241 -1.54 4.10 -34.01
CA ILE A 241 -0.12 4.45 -33.97
C ILE A 241 0.15 5.52 -32.90
N GLU A 242 -0.66 6.58 -32.86
CA GLU A 242 -0.51 7.64 -31.85
C GLU A 242 -0.71 7.11 -30.41
N GLN A 243 -1.65 6.17 -30.23
CA GLN A 243 -1.87 5.53 -28.94
C GLN A 243 -0.73 4.56 -28.56
N ALA A 244 -0.18 3.82 -29.53
CA ALA A 244 0.98 2.97 -29.33
C ALA A 244 2.20 3.79 -28.89
N LYS A 245 2.45 4.95 -29.53
CA LYS A 245 3.51 5.88 -29.13
C LYS A 245 3.37 6.34 -27.68
N LYS A 246 2.17 6.76 -27.27
CA LYS A 246 1.90 7.16 -25.88
C LYS A 246 2.17 6.01 -24.90
N THR A 247 1.77 4.80 -25.27
CA THR A 247 1.99 3.59 -24.46
C THR A 247 3.50 3.30 -24.34
N LEU A 248 4.24 3.35 -25.44
CA LEU A 248 5.68 3.17 -25.46
C LEU A 248 6.43 4.21 -24.63
N SER A 249 6.05 5.49 -24.71
CA SER A 249 6.67 6.55 -23.90
C SER A 249 6.49 6.33 -22.40
N LYS A 250 5.40 5.68 -22.00
CA LYS A 250 5.10 5.35 -20.60
C LYS A 250 5.81 4.07 -20.16
N ASP A 251 5.71 3.01 -20.96
CA ASP A 251 6.07 1.66 -20.53
C ASP A 251 7.53 1.30 -20.89
N GLY A 252 8.10 1.94 -21.92
CA GLY A 252 9.50 1.74 -22.34
C GLY A 252 10.52 2.03 -21.23
N PRO A 253 10.49 3.20 -20.57
CA PRO A 253 11.41 3.50 -19.47
C PRO A 253 11.26 2.54 -18.29
N LYS A 254 10.04 2.06 -18.01
CA LYS A 254 9.81 1.06 -16.97
C LYS A 254 10.45 -0.27 -17.35
N PHE A 255 10.27 -0.71 -18.60
CA PHE A 255 10.87 -1.94 -19.10
C PHE A 255 12.40 -1.90 -19.06
N GLU A 256 13.01 -0.77 -19.45
CA GLU A 256 14.46 -0.58 -19.35
C GLU A 256 14.93 -0.70 -17.89
N LYS A 257 14.24 -0.03 -16.95
CA LYS A 257 14.54 -0.17 -15.52
C LYS A 257 14.40 -1.60 -15.03
N ASP A 258 13.36 -2.33 -15.47
CA ASP A 258 13.14 -3.73 -15.11
C ASP A 258 14.26 -4.63 -15.67
N LEU A 259 14.81 -4.33 -16.86
CA LEU A 259 15.99 -5.02 -17.39
C LEU A 259 17.26 -4.70 -16.58
N ASP A 260 17.46 -3.44 -16.18
CA ASP A 260 18.60 -3.04 -15.35
C ASP A 260 18.59 -3.79 -14.00
N GLN A 261 17.40 -4.12 -13.48
CA GLN A 261 17.27 -4.90 -12.26
C GLN A 261 17.89 -6.30 -12.36
N LEU A 262 18.05 -6.87 -13.57
CA LEU A 262 18.72 -8.17 -13.75
C LEU A 262 20.20 -8.10 -13.39
N TYR A 263 20.82 -6.92 -13.53
CA TYR A 263 22.23 -6.67 -13.24
C TYR A 263 22.46 -6.14 -11.82
N GLN A 264 21.46 -6.27 -10.94
CA GLN A 264 21.56 -5.88 -9.55
C GLN A 264 21.21 -7.08 -8.67
N SER A 265 22.07 -7.39 -7.71
CA SER A 265 21.74 -8.32 -6.66
C SER A 265 21.65 -7.61 -5.33
N TYR A 266 20.70 -8.01 -4.50
CA TYR A 266 20.64 -7.52 -3.12
C TYR A 266 20.00 -8.50 -2.16
N THR A 267 20.39 -8.40 -0.90
CA THR A 267 19.85 -9.18 0.21
C THR A 267 19.62 -8.26 1.40
N LYS A 268 18.45 -8.35 2.04
CA LYS A 268 18.17 -7.67 3.31
C LYS A 268 18.06 -8.72 4.41
N ILE A 269 19.08 -8.79 5.27
CA ILE A 269 19.18 -9.75 6.36
C ILE A 269 18.73 -9.06 7.65
N LEU A 270 17.77 -9.66 8.36
CA LEU A 270 17.30 -9.12 9.63
C LEU A 270 18.36 -9.31 10.71
N GLU A 271 19.03 -8.24 11.10
CA GLU A 271 20.16 -8.32 12.01
C GLU A 271 19.73 -8.22 13.48
N ASP A 272 18.85 -7.28 13.78
CA ASP A 272 18.35 -7.05 15.13
C ASP A 272 16.93 -6.49 15.09
N MET A 273 16.25 -6.60 16.22
CA MET A 273 14.88 -6.14 16.41
C MET A 273 14.74 -5.53 17.80
N LYS A 274 13.94 -4.48 17.91
CA LYS A 274 13.55 -3.94 19.22
C LYS A 274 12.15 -3.36 19.19
N VAL A 275 11.59 -3.26 20.40
CA VAL A 275 10.36 -2.53 20.68
C VAL A 275 10.70 -1.47 21.71
N ASP A 276 10.43 -0.21 21.38
CA ASP A 276 10.50 0.88 22.33
C ASP A 276 9.10 1.10 22.91
N TYR A 277 9.02 1.10 24.24
CA TYR A 277 7.78 1.16 25.00
C TYR A 277 7.59 2.57 25.53
N TYR A 278 6.46 3.19 25.25
CA TYR A 278 6.11 4.52 25.74
C TYR A 278 4.81 4.47 26.53
N VAL A 279 4.76 5.23 27.61
CA VAL A 279 3.54 5.47 28.38
C VAL A 279 3.26 6.96 28.44
N ASN A 280 1.98 7.31 28.37
CA ASN A 280 1.47 8.65 28.60
C ASN A 280 0.81 8.66 29.98
N ILE A 281 1.50 9.27 30.94
CA ILE A 281 0.99 9.44 32.30
C ILE A 281 0.33 10.80 32.38
N HIS A 282 -0.95 10.81 32.69
CA HIS A 282 -1.67 12.04 32.99
C HIS A 282 -1.51 12.34 34.47
N ARG A 283 -1.17 13.60 34.77
CA ARG A 283 -1.37 14.20 36.09
C ARG A 283 -2.55 15.13 35.99
N GLU A 284 -3.61 14.79 36.71
CA GLU A 284 -4.72 15.69 36.95
C GLU A 284 -4.56 16.30 38.34
N SER A 285 -4.54 17.62 38.43
CA SER A 285 -4.32 18.37 39.67
C SER A 285 -5.47 19.31 39.95
N TRP A 286 -5.83 19.52 41.21
CA TRP A 286 -6.93 20.38 41.61
C TRP A 286 -6.67 21.05 42.96
N ASP A 287 -7.49 22.03 43.29
CA ASP A 287 -7.58 22.59 44.64
C ASP A 287 -8.65 21.83 45.42
N GLU A 288 -8.23 20.98 46.37
CA GLU A 288 -9.11 20.20 47.25
C GLU A 288 -10.01 21.09 48.14
N ARG A 289 -9.72 22.39 48.24
CA ARG A 289 -10.49 23.36 49.03
C ARG A 289 -11.47 24.18 48.21
N SER A 290 -11.50 23.98 46.89
CA SER A 290 -12.37 24.70 45.97
C SER A 290 -13.65 23.91 45.72
N ASP A 291 -14.81 24.56 45.86
CA ASP A 291 -16.12 24.00 45.48
C ASP A 291 -16.30 23.90 43.94
N PHE A 292 -15.39 24.49 43.17
CA PHE A 292 -15.41 24.46 41.70
C PHE A 292 -14.38 23.50 41.14
N TYR A 293 -14.83 22.64 40.22
CA TYR A 293 -13.97 21.72 39.47
C TYR A 293 -13.07 22.48 38.48
N ASN A 294 -11.77 22.56 38.79
CA ASN A 294 -10.76 23.23 37.97
C ASN A 294 -9.54 22.32 37.75
N PRO A 295 -9.65 21.26 36.94
CA PRO A 295 -8.56 20.31 36.75
C PRO A 295 -7.44 20.91 35.90
N GLY A 296 -6.22 20.87 36.42
CA GLY A 296 -5.00 21.09 35.65
C GLY A 296 -4.44 19.77 35.17
N ILE A 297 -4.52 19.51 33.87
CA ILE A 297 -4.00 18.28 33.25
C ILE A 297 -2.61 18.54 32.68
N PHE A 298 -1.66 17.69 33.05
CA PHE A 298 -0.32 17.66 32.46
C PHE A 298 0.01 16.23 32.01
N VAL A 299 0.62 16.09 30.83
CA VAL A 299 0.93 14.78 30.23
C VAL A 299 2.43 14.55 30.20
N TYR A 300 2.86 13.41 30.75
CA TYR A 300 4.23 12.92 30.64
C TYR A 300 4.28 11.77 29.62
N THR A 301 4.99 11.98 28.51
CA THR A 301 5.30 10.89 27.55
C THR A 301 6.70 10.36 27.85
N ILE A 302 6.77 9.10 28.30
CA ILE A 302 7.99 8.55 28.90
C ILE A 302 8.36 7.23 28.21
N PRO A 303 9.59 7.09 27.70
CA PRO A 303 10.12 5.79 27.32
C PRO A 303 10.37 4.96 28.58
N VAL A 304 9.84 3.73 28.61
CA VAL A 304 9.92 2.84 29.78
C VAL A 304 10.51 1.48 29.40
N SER A 305 10.98 0.74 30.40
CA SER A 305 11.41 -0.65 30.21
C SER A 305 10.20 -1.57 29.99
N PRO A 306 10.39 -2.76 29.38
CA PRO A 306 9.29 -3.73 29.20
C PRO A 306 8.61 -4.12 30.52
N ALA A 307 9.38 -4.23 31.61
CA ALA A 307 8.85 -4.58 32.93
C ALA A 307 7.96 -3.48 33.50
N VAL A 308 8.38 -2.21 33.38
CA VAL A 308 7.58 -1.05 33.82
C VAL A 308 6.32 -0.92 32.96
N PHE A 309 6.46 -1.07 31.64
CA PHE A 309 5.33 -1.06 30.73
C PHE A 309 4.30 -2.15 31.08
N GLN A 310 4.76 -3.38 31.34
CA GLN A 310 3.90 -4.48 31.73
C GLN A 310 3.19 -4.20 33.06
N ALA A 311 3.94 -3.76 34.09
CA ALA A 311 3.36 -3.45 35.39
C ALA A 311 2.26 -2.38 35.31
N LEU A 312 2.46 -1.34 34.51
CA LEU A 312 1.49 -0.25 34.34
C LEU A 312 0.29 -0.65 33.49
N THR A 313 0.49 -1.40 32.40
CA THR A 313 -0.60 -1.77 31.47
C THR A 313 -1.44 -2.96 31.95
N GLN A 314 -0.90 -3.80 32.84
CA GLN A 314 -1.64 -4.94 33.42
C GLN A 314 -2.30 -4.61 34.77
N SER A 315 -2.04 -3.42 35.33
CA SER A 315 -2.69 -2.99 36.56
C SER A 315 -4.16 -2.64 36.32
N GLU A 316 -5.03 -3.07 37.23
CA GLU A 316 -6.45 -2.65 37.24
C GLU A 316 -6.69 -1.38 38.07
N ALA A 317 -5.63 -0.79 38.65
CA ALA A 317 -5.74 0.38 39.50
C ALA A 317 -6.15 1.64 38.70
N GLU A 318 -7.06 2.42 39.27
CA GLU A 318 -7.53 3.69 38.68
C GLU A 318 -6.44 4.79 38.72
N SER A 319 -5.53 4.73 39.70
CA SER A 319 -4.38 5.62 39.85
C SER A 319 -3.08 4.84 40.07
N ILE A 320 -1.98 5.40 39.59
CA ILE A 320 -0.61 4.92 39.85
C ILE A 320 -0.11 5.53 41.16
N ALA A 321 -0.35 6.83 41.36
CA ALA A 321 -0.01 7.55 42.58
C ALA A 321 -0.93 8.76 42.77
N ASP A 322 -1.12 9.16 44.03
CA ASP A 322 -1.91 10.30 44.42
C ASP A 322 -1.08 11.23 45.32
N LEU A 323 -1.21 12.54 45.11
CA LEU A 323 -0.73 13.61 45.97
C LEU A 323 -1.91 14.21 46.70
N THR A 324 -1.87 14.23 48.03
CA THR A 324 -2.93 14.80 48.86
C THR A 324 -2.38 15.86 49.82
N PRO A 325 -3.19 16.86 50.23
CA PRO A 325 -2.77 17.85 51.21
C PRO A 325 -2.46 17.21 52.58
N GLY A 326 -1.34 17.59 53.17
CA GLY A 326 -0.89 17.15 54.49
C GLY A 326 -0.46 18.30 55.40
N PHE A 327 -0.18 17.98 56.66
CA PHE A 327 0.18 18.97 57.70
C PHE A 327 1.48 19.73 57.40
N SER A 328 2.43 19.12 56.68
CA SER A 328 3.75 19.68 56.35
C SER A 328 4.00 19.79 54.84
N GLY A 329 2.94 19.89 54.03
CA GLY A 329 3.02 19.90 52.55
C GLY A 329 2.20 18.79 51.91
N MET A 330 2.43 18.49 50.63
CA MET A 330 1.74 17.41 49.92
C MET A 330 2.33 16.04 50.29
N ASN A 331 1.47 15.06 50.55
CA ASN A 331 1.85 13.68 50.80
C ASN A 331 1.63 12.84 49.54
N MET A 332 2.63 12.02 49.18
CA MET A 332 2.52 11.12 48.04
C MET A 332 2.17 9.70 48.50
N ARG A 333 1.14 9.13 47.91
CA ARG A 333 0.76 7.73 48.07
C ARG A 333 0.87 7.03 46.72
N VAL A 334 1.76 6.06 46.61
CA VAL A 334 1.84 5.20 45.43
C VAL A 334 0.92 3.99 45.63
N THR A 335 0.24 3.56 44.58
CA THR A 335 -0.65 2.40 44.62
C THR A 335 0.16 1.13 44.92
N PRO A 336 -0.29 0.28 45.87
CA PRO A 336 0.40 -0.96 46.21
C PRO A 336 0.67 -1.84 44.99
N GLY A 337 1.91 -2.30 44.83
CA GLY A 337 2.36 -3.11 43.69
C GLY A 337 2.90 -2.31 42.50
N LEU A 338 2.76 -0.98 42.49
CA LEU A 338 3.29 -0.10 41.44
C LEU A 338 4.50 0.74 41.89
N GLU A 339 5.02 0.54 43.10
CA GLU A 339 6.09 1.36 43.69
C GLU A 339 7.35 1.35 42.83
N SER A 340 7.76 0.18 42.35
CA SER A 340 8.94 0.05 41.47
C SER A 340 8.70 0.67 40.09
N ALA A 341 7.49 0.53 39.55
CA ALA A 341 7.12 1.09 38.25
C ALA A 341 7.09 2.62 38.32
N PHE A 342 6.42 3.18 39.32
CA PHE A 342 6.33 4.61 39.58
C PHE A 342 7.71 5.24 39.81
N LYS A 343 8.56 4.62 40.64
CA LYS A 343 9.95 5.08 40.84
C LYS A 343 10.73 5.13 39.52
N SER A 344 10.52 4.16 38.64
CA SER A 344 11.22 4.09 37.35
C SER A 344 10.74 5.11 36.33
N LEU A 345 9.54 5.69 36.50
CA LEU A 345 9.05 6.78 35.65
C LEU A 345 9.84 8.07 35.84
N ASN A 346 10.46 8.26 37.01
CA ASN A 346 11.28 9.43 37.35
C ASN A 346 10.61 10.76 36.97
N LEU A 347 9.34 10.91 37.39
CA LEU A 347 8.52 12.07 37.06
C LEU A 347 9.00 13.32 37.83
N ASP A 348 9.13 14.43 37.13
CA ASP A 348 9.13 15.75 37.77
C ASP A 348 7.68 16.11 38.12
N LEU A 349 7.29 15.81 39.37
CA LEU A 349 5.91 15.88 39.85
C LEU A 349 5.31 17.29 39.79
N VAL A 350 6.15 18.33 39.83
CA VAL A 350 5.72 19.74 39.85
C VAL A 350 5.87 20.42 38.49
N LYS A 351 6.35 19.71 37.47
CA LYS A 351 6.45 20.23 36.10
C LYS A 351 5.09 20.70 35.60
N GLY A 352 5.01 21.94 35.11
CA GLY A 352 3.77 22.53 34.60
C GLY A 352 2.66 22.55 35.64
N TRP A 353 2.99 22.75 36.93
CA TRP A 353 1.99 22.93 37.98
C TRP A 353 1.14 24.18 37.68
N PRO A 354 -0.20 24.12 37.71
CA PRO A 354 -1.04 25.21 37.20
C PRO A 354 -0.90 26.52 37.97
N ASP A 355 -1.11 26.48 39.29
CA ASP A 355 -0.89 27.60 40.21
C ASP A 355 -0.74 27.11 41.66
N SER A 356 -0.46 28.03 42.59
CA SER A 356 -0.23 27.72 44.01
C SER A 356 -1.45 27.23 44.80
N ARG A 357 -2.66 27.29 44.23
CA ARG A 357 -3.89 26.81 44.88
C ARG A 357 -4.11 25.32 44.67
N HIS A 358 -3.61 24.77 43.56
CA HIS A 358 -3.65 23.33 43.32
C HIS A 358 -2.79 22.62 44.36
N ASN A 359 -3.41 21.75 45.18
CA ASN A 359 -2.80 21.12 46.35
C ASN A 359 -3.02 19.60 46.41
N ALA A 360 -3.71 19.04 45.42
CA ALA A 360 -3.91 17.61 45.22
C ALA A 360 -3.66 17.24 43.75
N ALA A 361 -3.25 16.01 43.50
CA ALA A 361 -3.15 15.47 42.15
C ALA A 361 -3.26 13.95 42.12
N THR A 362 -3.70 13.40 40.99
CA THR A 362 -3.66 11.96 40.71
C THR A 362 -2.87 11.71 39.42
N PHE A 363 -2.05 10.66 39.43
CA PHE A 363 -1.25 10.22 38.30
C PHE A 363 -1.82 8.90 37.78
N TYR A 364 -2.24 8.86 36.52
CA TYR A 364 -2.80 7.64 35.92
C TYR A 364 -2.25 7.42 34.50
N LEU A 365 -2.25 6.15 34.08
CA LEU A 365 -1.88 5.77 32.72
C LEU A 365 -3.05 6.09 31.79
N GLU A 366 -2.91 7.08 30.92
CA GLU A 366 -3.94 7.38 29.92
C GLU A 366 -3.82 6.47 28.70
N SER A 367 -2.60 6.37 28.16
CA SER A 367 -2.34 5.61 26.95
C SER A 367 -0.93 5.06 26.92
N SER A 368 -0.73 4.09 26.03
CA SER A 368 0.57 3.47 25.81
C SER A 368 0.83 3.31 24.32
N GLN A 369 2.09 3.38 23.92
CA GLN A 369 2.50 3.27 22.52
C GLN A 369 3.71 2.35 22.40
N LEU A 370 3.66 1.50 21.37
CA LEU A 370 4.76 0.62 21.00
C LEU A 370 5.33 1.07 19.66
N ASN A 371 6.63 1.31 19.63
CA ASN A 371 7.36 1.63 18.41
C ASN A 371 8.28 0.45 18.06
N TYR A 372 8.11 -0.09 16.86
CA TYR A 372 8.80 -1.29 16.39
C TYR A 372 9.94 -0.90 15.47
N PHE A 373 11.11 -1.51 15.66
CA PHE A 373 12.30 -1.22 14.87
C PHE A 373 13.03 -2.47 14.47
N HIS A 374 13.61 -2.44 13.27
CA HIS A 374 14.53 -3.44 12.78
C HIS A 374 15.89 -2.80 12.47
N LYS A 375 16.94 -3.60 12.57
CA LYS A 375 18.27 -3.32 12.03
C LYS A 375 18.60 -4.39 11.00
N TYR A 376 19.32 -4.03 9.94
CA TYR A 376 19.60 -4.94 8.84
C TYR A 376 21.07 -4.93 8.44
N LEU A 377 21.55 -6.11 8.05
CA LEU A 377 22.72 -6.24 7.18
C LEU A 377 22.21 -6.30 5.74
N LYS A 378 22.57 -5.29 4.96
CA LYS A 378 22.29 -5.23 3.52
C LYS A 378 23.50 -5.76 2.77
N GLU A 379 23.25 -6.59 1.78
CA GLU A 379 24.23 -6.92 0.75
C GLU A 379 23.70 -6.42 -0.58
N GLU A 380 24.53 -5.72 -1.34
CA GLU A 380 24.20 -5.18 -2.66
C GLU A 380 25.41 -5.43 -3.58
N ASN A 381 25.21 -6.21 -4.65
CA ASN A 381 26.26 -6.56 -5.62
C ASN A 381 27.55 -7.14 -5.01
N GLY A 382 27.45 -7.83 -3.86
CA GLY A 382 28.55 -8.41 -3.11
C GLY A 382 29.24 -7.48 -2.13
N GLU A 383 28.81 -6.22 -2.00
CA GLU A 383 29.22 -5.31 -0.94
C GLU A 383 28.22 -5.35 0.20
N THR A 384 28.67 -5.19 1.44
CA THR A 384 27.80 -5.25 2.61
C THR A 384 27.83 -3.98 3.44
N SER A 385 26.66 -3.58 3.95
CA SER A 385 26.49 -2.42 4.83
C SER A 385 25.48 -2.73 5.93
N GLU A 386 25.62 -2.08 7.08
CA GLU A 386 24.65 -2.16 8.17
C GLU A 386 23.78 -0.91 8.22
N THR A 387 22.50 -1.08 8.54
CA THR A 387 21.59 0.04 8.77
C THR A 387 21.65 0.52 10.22
N GLY A 388 21.17 1.74 10.45
CA GLY A 388 20.67 2.12 11.77
C GLY A 388 19.34 1.42 12.10
N TRP A 389 18.70 1.85 13.19
CA TRP A 389 17.33 1.43 13.52
C TRP A 389 16.33 2.05 12.53
N GLU A 390 15.66 1.20 11.76
CA GLU A 390 14.57 1.59 10.86
C GLU A 390 13.23 1.29 11.53
N ALA A 391 12.36 2.30 11.66
CA ALA A 391 11.00 2.11 12.18
C ALA A 391 10.17 1.27 11.20
N VAL A 392 9.42 0.29 11.74
CA VAL A 392 8.58 -0.62 10.97
C VAL A 392 7.16 -0.68 11.52
N LYS A 393 6.21 -1.12 10.70
CA LYS A 393 4.84 -1.38 11.15
C LYS A 393 4.82 -2.60 12.07
N ALA A 394 3.93 -2.58 13.08
CA ALA A 394 3.73 -3.69 14.00
C ALA A 394 3.52 -5.03 13.27
N SER A 395 2.67 -5.05 12.23
CA SER A 395 2.41 -6.26 11.44
C SER A 395 3.65 -6.81 10.72
N PHE A 396 4.56 -5.93 10.27
CA PHE A 396 5.80 -6.37 9.63
C PHE A 396 6.81 -6.88 10.65
N TYR A 397 6.83 -6.30 11.86
CA TYR A 397 7.63 -6.80 12.97
C TYR A 397 7.18 -8.19 13.39
N GLU A 398 5.88 -8.36 13.63
CA GLU A 398 5.26 -9.64 14.02
C GLU A 398 5.52 -10.75 13.01
N GLN A 399 5.37 -10.46 11.71
CA GLN A 399 5.65 -11.41 10.63
C GLN A 399 7.12 -11.89 10.62
N ASN A 400 8.03 -11.09 11.16
CA ASN A 400 9.48 -11.34 11.14
C ASN A 400 10.07 -11.75 12.50
N LEU A 401 9.24 -11.96 13.52
CA LEU A 401 9.68 -12.37 14.86
C LEU A 401 10.55 -13.63 14.84
N GLU A 402 10.23 -14.58 13.96
CA GLU A 402 10.96 -15.84 13.83
C GLU A 402 12.13 -15.76 12.83
N ASN A 403 12.36 -14.60 12.22
CA ASN A 403 13.27 -14.43 11.09
C ASN A 403 14.59 -13.73 11.47
N LEU A 404 14.96 -13.67 12.74
CA LEU A 404 16.25 -13.08 13.13
C LEU A 404 17.41 -13.83 12.43
N GLY A 405 18.29 -13.04 11.80
CA GLY A 405 19.41 -13.46 10.99
C GLY A 405 19.03 -14.17 9.68
N MET A 406 17.77 -14.10 9.26
CA MET A 406 17.32 -14.56 7.94
C MET A 406 17.40 -13.44 6.92
N ALA A 407 17.60 -13.80 5.65
CA ALA A 407 17.30 -12.89 4.56
C ALA A 407 15.78 -12.83 4.39
N ILE A 408 15.20 -11.67 4.72
CA ILE A 408 13.75 -11.40 4.59
C ILE A 408 13.39 -10.84 3.21
N LEU A 409 14.40 -10.51 2.42
CA LEU A 409 14.29 -10.10 1.03
C LEU A 409 15.58 -10.50 0.32
N SER A 410 15.50 -11.15 -0.83
CA SER A 410 16.67 -11.51 -1.64
C SER A 410 16.35 -11.39 -3.12
N LYS A 411 17.21 -10.78 -3.91
CA LYS A 411 17.08 -10.76 -5.36
C LYS A 411 18.45 -11.09 -5.96
N PRO A 412 18.67 -12.30 -6.47
CA PRO A 412 19.90 -12.64 -7.17
C PRO A 412 19.91 -12.00 -8.57
N TYR A 413 21.08 -11.96 -9.20
CA TYR A 413 21.24 -11.54 -10.60
C TYR A 413 20.41 -12.42 -11.53
N GLY A 414 19.91 -11.82 -12.61
CA GLY A 414 19.07 -12.49 -13.59
C GLY A 414 17.62 -12.67 -13.14
N GLU A 415 17.24 -12.28 -11.92
CA GLU A 415 15.85 -12.31 -11.47
C GLU A 415 15.21 -10.92 -11.50
N PHE A 416 13.97 -10.87 -12.00
CA PHE A 416 13.19 -9.61 -12.05
C PHE A 416 12.57 -9.27 -10.70
N GLU A 417 12.05 -10.28 -10.01
CA GLU A 417 11.30 -10.10 -8.77
C GLU A 417 12.13 -10.63 -7.60
N PRO A 418 12.11 -9.95 -6.43
CA PRO A 418 12.77 -10.46 -5.24
C PRO A 418 12.02 -11.65 -4.62
N ASP A 419 12.77 -12.56 -4.05
CA ASP A 419 12.31 -13.56 -3.10
C ASP A 419 11.98 -12.85 -1.77
N SER A 420 10.67 -12.72 -1.48
CA SER A 420 10.17 -12.07 -0.26
C SER A 420 9.95 -13.02 0.92
N GLN A 421 10.18 -14.32 0.72
CA GLN A 421 10.06 -15.33 1.77
C GLN A 421 11.38 -15.44 2.53
N ALA A 422 11.29 -15.47 3.86
CA ALA A 422 12.49 -15.55 4.69
C ALA A 422 13.26 -16.86 4.46
N ALA A 423 14.53 -16.74 4.09
CA ALA A 423 15.40 -17.86 3.82
C ALA A 423 16.80 -17.60 4.42
N PRO A 424 17.63 -18.64 4.58
CA PRO A 424 18.99 -18.47 5.06
C PRO A 424 19.76 -17.51 4.15
N PRO A 425 20.52 -16.53 4.68
CA PRO A 425 21.24 -15.56 3.86
C PRO A 425 22.15 -16.18 2.79
N GLY A 426 22.01 -15.75 1.55
CA GLY A 426 22.73 -16.32 0.40
C GLY A 426 22.06 -17.56 -0.20
N MET A 427 21.07 -18.20 0.43
CA MET A 427 20.39 -19.37 -0.15
C MET A 427 19.80 -19.10 -1.54
N ALA A 428 19.27 -17.89 -1.78
CA ALA A 428 18.72 -17.48 -3.08
C ALA A 428 19.76 -17.34 -4.21
N TYR A 429 21.05 -17.29 -3.86
CA TYR A 429 22.17 -17.11 -4.77
C TYR A 429 22.74 -18.46 -5.22
N VAL A 430 22.50 -19.51 -4.42
CA VAL A 430 22.96 -20.87 -4.69
C VAL A 430 22.31 -21.41 -5.96
N GLY A 431 23.10 -22.07 -6.79
CA GLY A 431 22.68 -22.59 -8.09
C GLY A 431 22.86 -21.61 -9.26
N ASN A 432 23.18 -20.35 -8.99
CA ASN A 432 23.51 -19.36 -10.03
C ASN A 432 25.04 -19.25 -10.20
N SER A 433 25.51 -19.54 -11.42
CA SER A 433 26.93 -19.63 -11.77
C SER A 433 27.72 -18.32 -11.59
N LYS A 434 27.05 -17.16 -11.51
CA LYS A 434 27.71 -15.89 -11.22
C LYS A 434 28.23 -15.80 -9.79
N TYR A 435 27.73 -16.63 -8.88
CA TYR A 435 28.08 -16.58 -7.46
C TYR A 435 28.96 -17.73 -7.00
N GLY A 436 29.03 -18.83 -7.75
CA GLY A 436 29.72 -20.03 -7.31
C GLY A 436 29.42 -21.27 -8.14
N GLU A 437 29.82 -22.41 -7.61
CA GLU A 437 29.60 -23.74 -8.21
C GLU A 437 29.38 -24.81 -7.14
N TRP A 438 28.81 -25.94 -7.54
CA TRP A 438 28.73 -27.14 -6.71
C TRP A 438 30.07 -27.89 -6.72
N LYS A 439 30.67 -28.09 -5.55
CA LYS A 439 31.86 -28.93 -5.35
C LYS A 439 31.51 -30.16 -4.52
N LYS A 440 32.35 -31.20 -4.61
CA LYS A 440 32.26 -32.40 -3.78
C LYS A 440 33.33 -32.37 -2.70
N ASP A 441 32.97 -32.77 -1.49
CA ASP A 441 33.95 -33.06 -0.43
C ASP A 441 34.58 -34.45 -0.64
N GLU A 442 35.58 -34.79 0.18
CA GLU A 442 36.27 -36.09 0.16
C GLU A 442 35.32 -37.28 0.42
N SER A 443 34.18 -37.03 1.06
CA SER A 443 33.13 -38.02 1.32
C SER A 443 32.08 -38.10 0.20
N GLY A 444 32.24 -37.34 -0.88
CA GLY A 444 31.36 -37.31 -2.04
C GLY A 444 30.11 -36.42 -1.88
N ASN A 445 29.95 -35.70 -0.78
CA ASN A 445 28.80 -34.81 -0.57
C ASN A 445 28.97 -33.50 -1.36
N SER A 446 27.90 -33.05 -2.00
CA SER A 446 27.90 -31.79 -2.74
C SER A 446 27.61 -30.58 -1.85
N PHE A 447 28.49 -29.59 -1.89
CA PHE A 447 28.33 -28.29 -1.23
C PHE A 447 28.56 -27.13 -2.20
N TRP A 448 27.95 -25.98 -1.93
CA TRP A 448 28.11 -24.78 -2.72
C TRP A 448 29.39 -24.03 -2.35
N SER A 449 30.22 -23.73 -3.33
CA SER A 449 31.46 -22.97 -3.21
C SER A 449 31.28 -21.59 -3.83
N TRP A 450 31.44 -20.53 -3.03
CA TRP A 450 31.32 -19.14 -3.49
C TRP A 450 32.54 -18.67 -4.29
N TYR A 451 32.33 -17.71 -5.20
CA TYR A 451 33.39 -17.07 -5.99
C TYR A 451 33.67 -15.63 -5.57
N GLY A 452 34.93 -15.20 -5.78
CA GLY A 452 35.35 -13.80 -5.72
C GLY A 452 34.89 -13.09 -4.44
N ARG A 453 34.22 -11.94 -4.61
CA ARG A 453 33.69 -11.13 -3.50
C ARG A 453 32.66 -11.84 -2.61
N TYR A 454 32.06 -12.92 -3.08
CA TYR A 454 31.09 -13.73 -2.33
C TYR A 454 31.75 -14.80 -1.44
N ALA A 455 33.07 -15.00 -1.54
CA ALA A 455 33.82 -16.03 -0.80
C ALA A 455 33.58 -15.99 0.72
N PHE A 456 33.37 -14.80 1.28
CA PHE A 456 33.15 -14.61 2.71
C PHE A 456 31.69 -14.80 3.17
N PHE A 457 30.73 -15.04 2.27
CA PHE A 457 29.32 -15.18 2.65
C PHE A 457 29.10 -16.25 3.72
N SER A 458 29.82 -17.38 3.62
CA SER A 458 29.75 -18.46 4.59
C SER A 458 30.11 -18.04 6.02
N SER A 459 31.06 -17.12 6.20
CA SER A 459 31.50 -16.62 7.51
C SER A 459 30.85 -15.30 7.92
N LEU A 460 30.43 -14.49 6.94
CA LEU A 460 29.81 -13.19 7.17
C LEU A 460 28.40 -13.34 7.74
N PHE A 461 27.63 -14.28 7.18
CA PHE A 461 26.25 -14.49 7.58
C PHE A 461 26.08 -15.47 8.73
N PHE A 462 27.08 -16.33 8.96
CA PHE A 462 26.96 -17.42 9.92
C PHE A 462 28.22 -17.59 10.77
N PHE A 463 28.01 -17.90 12.04
CA PHE A 463 29.05 -18.31 12.97
C PHE A 463 28.60 -19.59 13.72
N PRO A 464 29.34 -20.71 13.65
CA PRO A 464 30.50 -20.93 12.77
C PRO A 464 30.11 -20.90 11.28
N PRO A 465 31.08 -20.82 10.34
CA PRO A 465 30.78 -20.74 8.91
C PRO A 465 29.84 -21.86 8.43
N HIS A 466 29.00 -21.54 7.45
CA HIS A 466 28.01 -22.47 6.89
C HIS A 466 28.14 -22.59 5.37
N TYR A 467 28.01 -23.83 4.88
CA TYR A 467 27.98 -24.17 3.47
C TYR A 467 26.67 -24.88 3.14
N TYR A 468 26.06 -24.50 2.04
CA TYR A 468 24.80 -25.08 1.59
C TYR A 468 25.04 -26.40 0.89
N SER A 469 24.35 -27.46 1.33
CA SER A 469 24.35 -28.74 0.61
C SER A 469 23.31 -28.74 -0.50
N TYR A 470 23.53 -29.55 -1.53
CA TYR A 470 22.59 -29.68 -2.65
C TYR A 470 21.19 -30.08 -2.17
N GLY A 471 21.10 -31.04 -1.25
CA GLY A 471 19.82 -31.51 -0.73
C GLY A 471 19.04 -30.43 0.03
N SER A 472 19.71 -29.60 0.84
CA SER A 472 19.06 -28.50 1.57
C SER A 472 18.58 -27.41 0.61
N TRP A 473 19.42 -27.03 -0.35
CA TRP A 473 19.04 -26.06 -1.39
C TRP A 473 17.90 -26.56 -2.27
N ASN A 474 17.96 -27.80 -2.74
CA ASN A 474 16.93 -28.36 -3.60
C ASN A 474 15.57 -28.37 -2.88
N ARG A 475 15.54 -28.83 -1.62
CA ARG A 475 14.32 -28.79 -0.79
C ARG A 475 13.77 -27.38 -0.65
N TRP A 476 14.63 -26.41 -0.35
CA TRP A 476 14.20 -25.00 -0.29
C TRP A 476 13.61 -24.53 -1.62
N ASN A 477 14.34 -24.76 -2.72
CA ASN A 477 13.97 -24.28 -4.04
C ASN A 477 12.65 -24.88 -4.55
N THR A 478 12.35 -26.16 -4.25
CA THR A 478 11.11 -26.82 -4.69
C THR A 478 9.92 -26.53 -3.78
N ASP A 479 10.12 -26.59 -2.46
CA ASP A 479 9.00 -26.71 -1.50
C ASP A 479 8.73 -25.41 -0.72
N TYR A 480 9.69 -24.47 -0.71
CA TYR A 480 9.64 -23.29 0.15
C TYR A 480 9.75 -21.97 -0.62
N ARG A 481 10.63 -21.88 -1.63
CA ARG A 481 10.83 -20.66 -2.42
C ARG A 481 9.51 -20.16 -2.98
N TYR A 482 9.24 -18.87 -2.78
CA TYR A 482 7.98 -18.18 -3.09
C TYR A 482 6.71 -18.63 -2.37
N LYS A 483 6.80 -19.60 -1.45
CA LYS A 483 5.64 -20.19 -0.76
C LYS A 483 5.63 -19.87 0.74
N LYS A 484 6.75 -20.11 1.43
CA LYS A 484 6.85 -19.98 2.89
C LYS A 484 8.32 -19.87 3.35
N PRO A 485 8.57 -19.35 4.56
CA PRO A 485 9.91 -19.31 5.13
C PRO A 485 10.57 -20.68 5.27
N TYR A 486 11.89 -20.74 5.10
CA TYR A 486 12.69 -21.96 5.28
C TYR A 486 13.75 -21.81 6.35
N TYR A 487 13.59 -22.54 7.45
CA TYR A 487 14.48 -22.44 8.61
C TYR A 487 15.55 -23.55 8.66
N GLY A 488 15.62 -24.41 7.64
CA GLY A 488 16.43 -25.63 7.69
C GLY A 488 15.95 -26.61 8.77
N GLN A 489 16.61 -27.75 8.91
CA GLN A 489 16.26 -28.75 9.91
C GLN A 489 17.51 -29.41 10.50
N THR A 490 17.52 -29.57 11.81
CA THR A 490 18.48 -30.36 12.59
C THR A 490 17.75 -31.49 13.32
N LYS A 491 18.48 -32.35 14.04
CA LYS A 491 17.89 -33.42 14.86
C LYS A 491 16.96 -32.89 15.96
N THR A 492 17.17 -31.65 16.41
CA THR A 492 16.53 -31.08 17.61
C THR A 492 15.76 -29.78 17.34
N GLY A 493 15.67 -29.33 16.09
CA GLY A 493 14.93 -28.11 15.74
C GLY A 493 15.36 -27.49 14.41
N ASN A 494 15.29 -26.16 14.34
CA ASN A 494 15.65 -25.40 13.15
C ASN A 494 17.15 -25.07 13.12
N THR A 495 17.72 -24.96 11.92
CA THR A 495 19.12 -24.53 11.74
C THR A 495 19.23 -23.00 11.80
N PHE A 496 18.26 -22.30 11.21
CA PHE A 496 18.23 -20.85 11.01
C PHE A 496 16.96 -20.23 11.61
N GLY A 497 16.88 -18.90 11.58
CA GLY A 497 15.81 -18.12 12.20
C GLY A 497 16.06 -17.87 13.69
N SER A 498 15.15 -17.14 14.33
CA SER A 498 15.31 -16.71 15.72
C SER A 498 15.60 -17.88 16.66
N GLN A 499 14.94 -19.01 16.49
CA GLN A 499 15.16 -20.20 17.31
C GLN A 499 16.25 -21.16 16.80
N GLY A 500 16.89 -20.81 15.68
CA GLY A 500 17.86 -21.64 14.98
C GLY A 500 19.19 -21.78 15.72
N THR A 501 19.84 -22.93 15.55
CA THR A 501 21.16 -23.21 16.14
C THR A 501 22.21 -22.17 15.75
N ARG A 502 22.17 -21.64 14.51
CA ARG A 502 23.13 -20.62 14.04
C ARG A 502 23.02 -19.30 14.80
N MET A 503 21.81 -18.88 15.16
CA MET A 503 21.58 -17.63 15.91
C MET A 503 21.97 -17.81 17.38
N LYS A 504 21.80 -19.02 17.92
CA LYS A 504 22.24 -19.41 19.27
C LYS A 504 23.76 -19.43 19.43
N GLN A 505 24.48 -19.83 18.38
CA GLN A 505 25.95 -19.94 18.40
C GLN A 505 26.68 -18.63 18.04
N SER A 506 26.01 -17.72 17.34
CA SER A 506 26.63 -16.49 16.86
C SER A 506 26.69 -15.39 17.94
N PRO A 507 27.90 -14.90 18.30
CA PRO A 507 28.03 -13.78 19.24
C PRO A 507 27.30 -12.52 18.77
N ARG A 508 27.18 -12.29 17.46
CA ARG A 508 26.46 -11.15 16.88
C ARG A 508 24.98 -11.15 17.30
N TYR A 509 24.32 -12.29 17.16
CA TYR A 509 22.90 -12.42 17.48
C TYR A 509 22.65 -12.61 18.98
N GLN A 510 23.56 -13.28 19.70
CA GLN A 510 23.45 -13.39 21.16
C GLN A 510 23.54 -12.03 21.86
N ASN A 511 24.35 -11.10 21.32
CA ASN A 511 24.50 -9.74 21.84
C ASN A 511 23.47 -8.73 21.32
N SER A 512 22.53 -9.16 20.47
CA SER A 512 21.51 -8.30 19.89
C SER A 512 20.50 -7.81 20.94
N THR A 513 19.85 -6.69 20.67
CA THR A 513 18.78 -6.13 21.50
C THR A 513 17.63 -7.11 21.65
N PHE A 514 17.24 -7.76 20.55
CA PHE A 514 16.20 -8.78 20.55
C PHE A 514 16.54 -9.93 21.50
N SER A 515 17.77 -10.43 21.45
CA SER A 515 18.25 -11.49 22.36
C SER A 515 18.23 -11.05 23.83
N LYS A 516 18.82 -9.89 24.13
CA LYS A 516 18.93 -9.34 25.49
C LYS A 516 17.58 -9.07 26.15
N THR A 517 16.57 -8.71 25.35
CA THR A 517 15.19 -8.47 25.80
C THR A 517 14.33 -9.75 25.85
N GLY A 518 14.93 -10.92 25.62
CA GLY A 518 14.28 -12.22 25.78
C GLY A 518 13.64 -12.77 24.50
N GLY A 519 13.81 -12.13 23.34
CA GLY A 519 13.23 -12.59 22.07
C GLY A 519 13.73 -13.97 21.61
N LEU A 520 14.86 -14.46 22.14
CA LEU A 520 15.37 -15.81 21.90
C LEU A 520 14.91 -16.86 22.93
N LYS A 521 14.23 -16.46 24.01
CA LYS A 521 13.72 -17.36 25.05
C LYS A 521 12.30 -17.84 24.68
N THR A 522 12.02 -19.13 24.84
CA THR A 522 10.68 -19.68 24.67
C THR A 522 9.79 -19.35 25.88
N ALA A 523 9.21 -18.15 25.94
CA ALA A 523 8.05 -17.75 26.79
C ALA A 523 7.81 -16.23 26.63
N SER A 524 6.63 -15.60 26.74
CA SER A 524 5.22 -16.00 26.80
C SER A 524 4.42 -14.89 26.11
N ALA A 525 3.20 -15.14 25.61
CA ALA A 525 2.41 -14.16 24.85
C ALA A 525 1.92 -12.92 25.64
N SER A 526 2.22 -12.82 26.94
CA SER A 526 1.58 -11.87 27.86
C SER A 526 2.00 -10.41 27.71
N VAL A 527 3.20 -10.11 27.20
CA VAL A 527 3.63 -8.72 26.92
C VAL A 527 3.09 -8.24 25.57
N ARG A 528 2.71 -9.16 24.67
CA ARG A 528 2.29 -8.89 23.29
C ARG A 528 0.84 -8.39 23.16
N GLY A 529 0.02 -8.50 24.20
CA GLY A 529 -1.39 -8.11 24.20
C GLY A 529 -1.77 -6.99 25.20
N GLY A 530 -0.81 -6.46 25.97
CA GLY A 530 -1.11 -5.51 27.06
C GLY A 530 -1.68 -4.16 26.60
N ALA A 531 -1.53 -3.81 25.32
CA ALA A 531 -2.06 -2.55 24.77
C ALA A 531 -3.59 -2.56 24.54
N SER A 532 -4.25 -3.73 24.58
CA SER A 532 -5.68 -3.85 24.24
C SER A 532 -6.64 -3.56 25.41
N GLY A 533 -6.13 -3.32 26.61
CA GLY A 533 -6.93 -3.19 27.85
C GLY A 533 -7.01 -1.78 28.46
N LEU A 534 -6.65 -0.73 27.72
CA LEU A 534 -6.63 0.64 28.25
C LEU A 534 -8.07 1.16 28.47
N ARG A 535 -8.41 1.45 29.73
CA ARG A 535 -9.64 2.17 30.08
C ARG A 535 -9.42 3.66 29.86
N GLY A 536 -9.94 4.20 28.76
CA GLY A 536 -9.98 5.65 28.53
C GLY A 536 -10.95 6.30 29.50
N GLY A 537 -10.43 7.05 30.46
CA GLY A 537 -11.20 7.76 31.47
C GLY A 537 -10.46 7.78 32.79
N GLY A 538 -9.80 8.91 33.09
CA GLY A 538 -9.18 9.15 34.39
C GLY A 538 -10.15 8.91 35.55
N PRO A 539 -9.64 8.64 36.76
CA PRO A 539 -10.47 8.54 37.95
C PRO A 539 -11.19 9.88 38.12
N LYS A 540 -12.47 9.95 37.74
CA LYS A 540 -13.31 11.10 38.05
C LYS A 540 -13.23 11.29 39.56
N SER A 541 -12.62 12.40 39.96
CA SER A 541 -12.28 12.76 41.33
C SER A 541 -13.28 12.19 42.34
N LYS A 542 -12.77 11.36 43.25
CA LYS A 542 -13.44 10.99 44.52
C LYS A 542 -13.05 11.97 45.65
N GLY A 543 -12.57 13.16 45.32
CA GLY A 543 -12.56 14.32 46.22
C GLY A 543 -13.94 14.97 46.16
N LYS A 544 -14.43 15.41 47.32
CA LYS A 544 -15.84 15.82 47.54
C LYS A 544 -16.37 16.87 46.57
#